data_AF-A0A4V2T2L9-F1
#
_entry.id   AF-A0A4V2T2L9-F1
#
_cell.length_a   1.000
_cell.length_b   1.000
_cell.length_c   1.000
_cell.angle_alpha   90.00
_cell.angle_beta   90.00
_cell.angle_gamma   90.00
#
_symmetry.space_group_name_H-M   'P 1'
#
loop_
_entity.id
_entity.type
_entity.pdbx_description
1 polymer ?
#
loop_
_entity_poly.entity_id
_entity_poly.type
_entity_poly.pdbx_seq_one_letter_code
_entity_poly.pdbx_strand_id
1 'polypeptide(L)'
;MFRTVVLAALIALPTMAFAQDAQVASPPQRIRSVTLTGDQKCPPSTNGEVVVCSTLDQPYRIPKALRDDKPIAAQNQSWVNRAASMDQLGRVAGGLPDTCSAVGTGGQSGCFLARNNAYAQERRAPASETTTTP
;
A
#
# COMPACT_ATOMS: atom_id res chain seq x y z
N MET A 1 -5.48 -14.92 -78.17
CA MET A 1 -6.33 -14.11 -77.28
C MET A 1 -6.36 -14.77 -75.90
N PHE A 2 -6.04 -14.00 -74.85
CA PHE A 2 -6.29 -14.29 -73.42
C PHE A 2 -5.48 -15.35 -72.65
N ARG A 3 -4.18 -15.57 -72.91
CA ARG A 3 -3.39 -16.48 -72.04
C ARG A 3 -1.95 -16.06 -71.70
N THR A 4 -1.52 -14.85 -72.04
CA THR A 4 -0.11 -14.42 -71.83
C THR A 4 0.05 -13.16 -70.97
N VAL A 5 -0.98 -12.74 -70.22
CA VAL A 5 -0.93 -11.47 -69.43
C VAL A 5 -0.79 -11.69 -67.92
N VAL A 6 -0.88 -12.92 -67.40
CA VAL A 6 -0.92 -13.13 -65.93
C VAL A 6 0.47 -13.21 -65.28
N LEU A 7 1.57 -13.28 -66.04
CA LEU A 7 2.92 -13.46 -65.49
C LEU A 7 3.75 -12.15 -65.37
N ALA A 8 3.10 -11.01 -65.16
CA ALA A 8 3.78 -9.71 -65.04
C ALA A 8 3.23 -8.82 -63.91
N ALA A 9 2.66 -9.41 -62.84
CA ALA A 9 2.10 -8.67 -61.71
C ALA A 9 2.77 -8.98 -60.36
N LEU A 10 4.05 -9.40 -60.38
CA LEU A 10 4.79 -9.82 -59.18
C LEU A 10 6.03 -8.96 -58.85
N ILE A 11 6.15 -7.76 -59.41
CA ILE A 11 7.27 -6.85 -59.13
C ILE A 11 6.77 -5.41 -59.02
N ALA A 12 6.08 -5.07 -57.94
CA ALA A 12 5.99 -3.70 -57.40
C ALA A 12 5.04 -3.66 -56.19
N LEU A 13 5.52 -4.11 -55.03
CA LEU A 13 4.98 -3.66 -53.75
C LEU A 13 6.16 -3.07 -52.99
N PRO A 14 6.42 -1.75 -53.09
CA PRO A 14 7.29 -1.10 -52.15
C PRO A 14 6.66 -1.24 -50.77
N THR A 15 7.48 -1.71 -49.84
CA THR A 15 7.24 -1.78 -48.40
C THR A 15 6.76 -0.42 -47.87
N MET A 16 5.45 -0.26 -47.72
CA MET A 16 4.88 0.81 -46.90
C MET A 16 4.90 0.32 -45.45
N ALA A 17 6.10 0.26 -44.88
CA ALA A 17 6.26 0.24 -43.44
C ALA A 17 5.84 1.63 -42.93
N PHE A 18 4.61 1.74 -42.45
CA PHE A 18 4.23 2.87 -41.62
C PHE A 18 5.05 2.77 -40.34
N ALA A 19 6.20 3.43 -40.31
CA ALA A 19 6.80 3.88 -39.07
C ALA A 19 5.77 4.81 -38.43
N GLN A 20 5.01 4.29 -37.46
CA GLN A 20 4.38 5.13 -36.49
C GLN A 20 5.53 5.74 -35.69
N ASP A 21 6.04 6.88 -36.16
CA ASP A 21 6.71 7.82 -35.29
C ASP A 21 5.69 8.16 -34.22
N ALA A 22 5.69 7.39 -33.13
CA ALA A 22 5.24 7.91 -31.86
C ALA A 22 6.09 9.17 -31.68
N GLN A 23 5.48 10.35 -31.84
CA GLN A 23 6.09 11.58 -31.37
C GLN A 23 6.37 11.37 -29.88
N VAL A 24 7.60 10.92 -29.59
CA VAL A 24 8.21 11.11 -28.30
C VAL A 24 8.46 12.60 -28.25
N ALA A 25 7.41 13.34 -27.89
CA ALA A 25 7.53 14.69 -27.43
C ALA A 25 8.65 14.68 -26.40
N SER A 26 9.67 15.51 -26.63
CA SER A 26 10.85 15.65 -25.80
C SER A 26 10.46 15.54 -24.32
N PRO A 27 11.16 14.73 -23.49
CA PRO A 27 10.77 14.51 -22.11
C PRO A 27 10.55 15.85 -21.40
N PRO A 28 9.43 16.01 -20.67
CA PRO A 28 9.06 17.29 -20.10
C PRO A 28 10.19 17.83 -19.22
N GLN A 29 10.52 19.11 -19.41
CA GLN A 29 11.63 19.77 -18.70
C GLN A 29 11.32 19.89 -17.20
N ARG A 30 10.04 19.89 -16.81
CA ARG A 30 9.58 19.99 -15.42
C ARG A 30 8.22 19.33 -15.21
N ILE A 31 8.07 18.56 -14.14
CA ILE A 31 6.77 18.01 -13.68
C ILE A 31 6.41 18.67 -12.35
N ARG A 32 5.21 19.23 -12.26
CA ARG A 32 4.67 19.83 -11.04
C ARG A 32 3.40 19.11 -10.64
N SER A 33 3.43 18.42 -9.50
CA SER A 33 2.24 17.85 -8.87
C SER A 33 1.54 18.90 -8.03
N VAL A 34 0.24 19.07 -8.24
CA VAL A 34 -0.60 19.99 -7.46
C VAL A 34 -1.76 19.21 -6.86
N THR A 35 -1.90 19.31 -5.54
CA THR A 35 -3.04 18.76 -4.82
C THR A 35 -4.13 19.82 -4.72
N LEU A 36 -5.28 19.56 -5.32
CA LEU A 36 -6.44 20.45 -5.33
C LEU A 36 -7.33 20.18 -4.12
N THR A 37 -7.82 21.24 -3.49
CA THR A 37 -8.76 21.18 -2.35
C THR A 37 -10.12 21.72 -2.79
N GLY A 38 -11.19 20.95 -2.60
CA GLY A 38 -12.54 21.33 -3.03
C GLY A 38 -12.64 21.47 -4.55
N ASP A 39 -13.30 22.54 -5.02
CA ASP A 39 -13.60 22.79 -6.44
C ASP A 39 -12.57 23.68 -7.17
N GLN A 40 -11.32 23.73 -6.67
CA GLN A 40 -10.25 24.52 -7.28
C GLN A 40 -9.93 24.03 -8.71
N LYS A 41 -9.79 24.96 -9.67
CA LYS A 41 -9.35 24.64 -11.03
C LYS A 41 -7.85 24.37 -11.08
N CYS A 42 -7.45 23.38 -11.87
CA CYS A 42 -6.05 23.09 -12.15
C CYS A 42 -5.38 24.28 -12.89
N PRO A 43 -4.25 24.81 -12.41
CA PRO A 43 -3.58 25.91 -13.08
C PRO A 43 -3.03 25.49 -14.45
N PRO A 44 -3.02 26.41 -15.44
CA PRO A 44 -2.53 26.10 -16.78
C PRO A 44 -1.03 25.80 -16.77
N SER A 45 -0.60 24.85 -17.61
CA SER A 45 0.83 24.57 -17.83
C SER A 45 1.50 25.68 -18.64
N THR A 46 2.64 26.18 -18.16
CA THR A 46 3.50 27.10 -18.92
C THR A 46 4.51 26.30 -19.76
N ASN A 47 5.03 26.89 -20.84
CA ASN A 47 5.91 26.25 -21.83
C ASN A 47 6.96 25.29 -21.24
N GLY A 48 6.82 23.99 -21.54
CA GLY A 48 7.76 22.93 -21.15
C GLY A 48 7.48 22.24 -19.81
N GLU A 49 6.44 22.64 -19.07
CA GLU A 49 6.03 22.03 -17.80
C GLU A 49 4.75 21.19 -17.94
N VAL A 50 4.70 20.03 -17.28
CA VAL A 50 3.47 19.24 -17.13
C VAL A 50 2.95 19.40 -15.71
N VAL A 51 1.73 19.92 -15.59
CA VAL A 51 1.04 20.08 -14.30
C VAL A 51 0.08 18.89 -14.10
N VAL A 52 0.39 18.04 -13.12
CA VAL A 52 -0.46 16.90 -12.75
C VAL A 52 -1.28 17.27 -11.53
N CYS A 53 -2.59 17.46 -11.73
CA CYS A 53 -3.52 17.78 -10.66
C CYS A 53 -4.19 16.53 -10.11
N SER A 54 -4.26 16.41 -8.79
CA SER A 54 -5.00 15.35 -8.09
C SER A 54 -5.89 15.94 -7.01
N THR A 55 -7.07 15.37 -6.80
CA THR A 55 -8.01 15.79 -5.75
C THR A 55 -7.92 14.84 -4.56
N LEU A 56 -8.05 15.37 -3.34
CA LEU A 56 -8.29 14.54 -2.16
C LEU A 56 -9.79 14.32 -1.99
N ASP A 57 -10.23 13.07 -2.22
CA ASP A 57 -11.60 12.60 -1.97
C ASP A 57 -12.04 12.81 -0.50
N GLN A 58 -11.10 12.67 0.44
CA GLN A 58 -11.36 12.79 1.88
C GLN A 58 -10.34 13.76 2.51
N PRO A 59 -10.57 15.08 2.46
CA PRO A 59 -9.59 16.08 2.90
C PRO A 59 -9.29 16.02 4.41
N TYR A 60 -10.25 15.54 5.21
CA TYR A 60 -10.09 15.42 6.66
C TYR A 60 -9.51 14.07 7.11
N ARG A 61 -9.29 13.13 6.19
CA ARG A 61 -8.70 11.83 6.50
C ARG A 61 -7.26 11.79 6.00
N ILE A 62 -6.41 11.06 6.73
CA ILE A 62 -5.05 10.72 6.29
C ILE A 62 -5.11 10.17 4.85
N PRO A 63 -4.31 10.70 3.90
CA PRO A 63 -4.28 10.23 2.51
C PRO A 63 -4.00 8.73 2.41
N LYS A 64 -4.58 8.03 1.42
CA LYS A 64 -4.41 6.57 1.27
C LYS A 64 -2.94 6.13 1.28
N ALA A 65 -2.07 6.87 0.59
CA ALA A 65 -0.64 6.57 0.52
C ALA A 65 0.10 6.72 1.86
N LEU A 66 -0.49 7.43 2.83
CA LEU A 66 0.05 7.64 4.18
C LEU A 66 -0.71 6.83 5.24
N ARG A 67 -1.66 5.99 4.83
CA ARG A 67 -2.27 5.02 5.73
C ARG A 67 -1.25 3.91 5.88
N ASP A 68 -0.51 3.93 6.98
CA ASP A 68 0.41 2.85 7.31
C ASP A 68 -0.41 1.56 7.54
N ASP A 69 -0.47 0.71 6.52
CA ASP A 69 -1.06 -0.64 6.61
C ASP A 69 -0.09 -1.66 7.24
N LYS A 70 1.11 -1.19 7.61
CA LYS A 70 2.19 -1.99 8.20
C LYS A 70 2.02 -2.11 9.72
N PRO A 71 2.54 -3.18 10.34
CA PRO A 71 2.57 -3.28 11.80
C PRO A 71 3.19 -2.02 12.42
N ILE A 72 2.51 -1.44 13.42
CA ILE A 72 3.03 -0.25 14.09
C ILE A 72 4.29 -0.62 14.86
N ALA A 73 5.41 -0.03 14.45
CA ALA A 73 6.71 -0.26 15.09
C ALA A 73 6.64 0.02 16.61
N ALA A 74 7.40 -0.73 17.40
CA ALA A 74 7.32 -0.67 18.87
C ALA A 74 7.50 0.74 19.45
N GLN A 75 8.31 1.58 18.82
CA GLN A 75 8.54 3.00 19.17
C GLN A 75 7.35 3.93 18.86
N ASN A 76 6.46 3.52 17.96
CA ASN A 76 5.28 4.28 17.53
C ASN A 76 3.96 3.78 18.15
N GLN A 77 4.01 2.75 19.01
CA GLN A 77 2.84 2.25 19.73
C GLN A 77 2.16 3.36 20.54
N SER A 78 0.84 3.28 20.71
CA SER A 78 0.12 4.22 21.57
C SER A 78 0.53 4.03 23.03
N TRP A 79 0.47 5.08 23.84
CA TRP A 79 0.74 4.97 25.28
C TRP A 79 -0.22 3.99 25.97
N VAL A 80 -1.49 3.95 25.53
CA VAL A 80 -2.50 3.03 26.04
C VAL A 80 -2.11 1.57 25.79
N ASN A 81 -1.64 1.23 24.59
CA ASN A 81 -1.18 -0.13 24.27
C ASN A 81 0.04 -0.51 25.12
N ARG A 82 0.98 0.42 25.29
CA ARG A 82 2.15 0.19 26.15
C ARG A 82 1.74 -0.02 27.61
N ALA A 83 0.88 0.83 28.15
CA ALA A 83 0.38 0.72 29.51
C ALA A 83 -0.29 -0.65 29.74
N ALA A 84 -1.13 -1.11 28.80
CA ALA A 84 -1.75 -2.44 28.87
C ALA A 84 -0.70 -3.58 28.88
N SER A 85 0.35 -3.49 28.05
CA SER A 85 1.43 -4.47 28.07
C SER A 85 2.22 -4.47 29.38
N MET A 86 2.49 -3.28 29.93
CA MET A 86 3.23 -3.14 31.19
C MET A 86 2.44 -3.65 32.38
N ASP A 87 1.13 -3.39 32.42
CA ASP A 87 0.23 -3.95 33.43
C ASP A 87 0.23 -5.48 33.38
N GLN A 88 0.07 -6.06 32.19
CA GLN A 88 0.06 -7.52 32.03
C GLN A 88 1.40 -8.15 32.48
N LEU A 89 2.53 -7.53 32.16
CA LEU A 89 3.84 -7.98 32.64
C LEU A 89 3.95 -7.89 34.17
N GLY A 90 3.46 -6.81 34.77
CA GLY A 90 3.42 -6.63 36.22
C GLY A 90 2.56 -7.71 36.91
N ARG A 91 1.40 -8.04 36.34
CA ARG A 91 0.51 -9.10 36.87
C ARG A 91 1.18 -10.47 36.82
N VAL A 92 1.85 -10.80 35.71
CA VAL A 92 2.59 -12.05 35.56
C VAL A 92 3.76 -12.11 36.56
N ALA A 93 4.54 -11.04 36.66
CA ALA A 93 5.67 -10.96 37.59
C ALA A 93 5.22 -11.05 39.06
N GLY A 94 4.06 -10.47 39.39
CA GLY A 94 3.47 -10.52 40.73
C GLY A 94 2.78 -11.83 41.08
N GLY A 95 2.70 -12.79 40.14
CA GLY A 95 2.07 -14.09 40.41
C GLY A 95 0.57 -14.02 40.69
N LEU A 96 -0.11 -13.04 40.10
CA LEU A 96 -1.57 -12.91 40.24
C LEU A 96 -2.27 -14.13 39.62
N PRO A 97 -3.45 -14.54 40.14
CA PRO A 97 -4.25 -15.58 39.51
C PRO A 97 -4.61 -15.25 38.05
N ASP A 98 -4.82 -16.31 37.28
CA ASP A 98 -5.11 -16.27 35.84
C ASP A 98 -4.01 -15.63 34.99
N THR A 99 -2.77 -15.61 35.49
CA THR A 99 -1.58 -15.22 34.73
C THR A 99 -0.71 -16.43 34.44
N CYS A 100 0.02 -16.42 33.32
CA CYS A 100 0.99 -17.46 33.01
C CYS A 100 2.29 -17.21 33.79
N SER A 101 2.22 -17.31 35.11
CA SER A 101 3.36 -17.12 36.01
C SER A 101 3.81 -18.46 36.62
N ALA A 102 5.12 -18.58 36.81
CA ALA A 102 5.73 -19.72 37.53
C ALA A 102 5.62 -19.57 39.06
N VAL A 103 5.25 -18.37 39.53
CA VAL A 103 5.07 -18.04 40.95
C VAL A 103 3.63 -17.61 41.18
N GLY A 104 3.02 -18.04 42.29
CA GLY A 104 1.62 -17.72 42.62
C GLY A 104 0.61 -18.81 42.29
N THR A 105 -0.66 -18.56 42.62
CA THR A 105 -1.76 -19.53 42.46
C THR A 105 -2.42 -19.39 41.09
N GLY A 106 -2.74 -20.51 40.44
CA GLY A 106 -3.43 -20.50 39.14
C GLY A 106 -2.54 -20.27 37.91
N GLY A 107 -1.22 -20.40 38.04
CA GLY A 107 -0.28 -20.34 36.90
C GLY A 107 -0.56 -21.38 35.82
N GLN A 108 -0.98 -22.59 36.24
CA GLN A 108 -1.28 -23.70 35.34
C GLN A 108 -2.48 -23.42 34.40
N SER A 109 -3.52 -22.74 34.88
CA SER A 109 -4.67 -22.33 34.07
C SER A 109 -4.41 -21.04 33.32
N GLY A 110 -3.62 -20.13 33.89
CA GLY A 110 -3.26 -18.85 33.29
C GLY A 110 -2.51 -18.99 31.95
N CYS A 111 -1.65 -20.00 31.78
CA CYS A 111 -0.98 -20.24 30.49
C CYS A 111 -1.92 -20.70 29.38
N PHE A 112 -2.95 -21.48 29.69
CA PHE A 112 -3.99 -21.84 28.72
C PHE A 112 -4.79 -20.60 28.31
N LEU A 113 -5.19 -19.76 29.28
CA LEU A 113 -5.88 -18.49 29.00
C LEU A 113 -5.03 -17.54 28.15
N ALA A 114 -3.73 -17.42 28.45
CA ALA A 114 -2.80 -16.60 27.68
C ALA A 114 -2.74 -17.03 26.21
N ARG A 115 -2.69 -18.34 25.95
CA ARG A 115 -2.69 -18.88 24.59
C ARG A 115 -4.01 -18.63 23.86
N ASN A 116 -5.14 -18.81 24.53
CA ASN A 116 -6.45 -18.52 23.94
C ASN A 116 -6.59 -17.03 23.59
N ASN A 117 -6.09 -16.15 24.45
CA ASN A 117 -6.08 -14.71 24.21
C ASN A 117 -5.19 -14.35 23.01
N ALA A 118 -3.99 -14.93 22.91
CA ALA A 118 -3.10 -14.73 21.75
C ALA A 118 -3.78 -15.17 20.44
N TYR A 119 -4.36 -16.36 20.41
CA TYR A 119 -5.12 -16.84 19.25
C TYR A 119 -6.28 -15.90 18.87
N ALA A 120 -7.03 -15.42 19.88
CA ALA A 120 -8.11 -14.48 19.64
C ALA A 120 -7.62 -13.11 19.13
N GLN A 121 -6.41 -12.68 19.51
CA GLN A 121 -5.79 -11.46 18.99
C GLN A 121 -5.33 -11.66 17.54
N GLU A 122 -4.66 -12.77 17.23
CA GLU A 122 -4.25 -13.13 15.87
C GLU A 122 -5.44 -13.16 14.90
N ARG A 123 -6.60 -13.64 15.36
CA ARG A 123 -7.83 -13.64 14.55
C ARG A 123 -8.47 -12.27 14.34
N ARG A 124 -8.22 -11.32 15.23
CA ARG A 124 -8.72 -9.94 15.13
C ARG A 124 -7.77 -9.05 14.34
N ALA A 125 -6.50 -9.44 14.24
CA ALA A 125 -5.51 -8.74 13.46
C ALA A 125 -5.93 -8.74 11.97
N PRO A 126 -5.93 -7.59 11.29
CA PRO A 126 -6.18 -7.53 9.86
C PRO A 126 -5.07 -8.29 9.11
N ALA A 127 -5.40 -8.87 7.95
CA ALA A 127 -4.47 -9.65 7.13
C ALA A 127 -3.16 -8.90 6.75
N SER A 128 -3.15 -7.57 6.82
CA SER A 128 -1.97 -6.74 6.58
C SER A 128 -0.93 -6.82 7.71
N GLU A 129 -1.33 -7.23 8.92
CA GLU A 129 -0.45 -7.36 10.09
C GLU A 129 0.23 -8.75 10.15
N THR A 130 -0.42 -9.79 9.63
CA THR A 130 0.06 -11.18 9.65
C THR A 130 1.20 -11.46 8.64
N THR A 131 1.44 -10.56 7.69
CA THR A 131 2.39 -10.81 6.57
C THR A 131 3.86 -10.54 6.93
N THR A 132 4.18 -10.05 8.14
CA THR A 132 5.57 -9.82 8.53
C THR A 132 6.03 -10.82 9.58
N THR A 133 6.41 -12.04 9.18
CA THR A 133 7.68 -12.68 9.59
C THR A 133 7.94 -13.95 8.76
N PRO A 134 9.21 -14.33 8.60
CA PRO A 134 9.88 -15.17 9.61
C PRO A 134 10.89 -14.40 10.46
#